data_AF-A0A1E1XPY2-F1
#
_entry.id   AF-A0A1E1XPY2-F1
#
_cell.length_a   1.000
_cell.length_b   1.000
_cell.length_c   1.000
_cell.angle_alpha   90.00
_cell.angle_beta   90.00
_cell.angle_gamma   90.00
#
_symmetry.space_group_name_H-M   'P 1'
#
loop_
_entity.id
_entity.type
_entity.pdbx_description
1 polymer ?
#
loop_
_entity_poly.entity_id
_entity_poly.type
_entity_poly.pdbx_seq_one_letter_code
_entity_poly.pdbx_strand_id
1 'polypeptide(L)'
;KWHPWRLIHWFIIGGGVVYAMWSLSVSKESALLLKDRPSFLKPSLYGLQRKQDHMQYGWRTTRDYVTDNLKWLLLHPILGRATAYAAPSLVPVFHSVYSLLMVASVLSWEVVVLFVFEHTIFYALTALRSPALSYVVTLLMLVQNRLFKRDNFNYFFRNYERTCYMVTFVAFHW
;
A
#
# COMPACT_ATOMS: atom_id res chain seq x y z
N LYS A 1 17.57 -10.35 -22.81
CA LYS A 1 18.59 -11.27 -22.23
C LYS A 1 18.68 -11.03 -20.73
N TRP A 2 18.57 -12.07 -19.90
CA TRP A 2 18.69 -11.99 -18.44
C TRP A 2 20.15 -11.70 -18.07
N HIS A 3 20.40 -10.59 -17.36
CA HIS A 3 21.72 -10.26 -16.85
C HIS A 3 21.77 -10.60 -15.35
N PRO A 4 22.74 -11.39 -14.88
CA PRO A 4 22.81 -11.85 -13.49
C PRO A 4 22.80 -10.70 -12.47
N TRP A 5 23.35 -9.53 -12.83
CA TRP A 5 23.28 -8.32 -12.00
C TRP A 5 21.87 -7.85 -11.65
N ARG A 6 20.88 -8.06 -12.53
CA ARG A 6 19.49 -7.69 -12.21
C ARG A 6 18.91 -8.60 -11.14
N LEU A 7 19.22 -9.90 -11.17
CA LEU A 7 18.79 -10.83 -10.12
C LEU A 7 19.39 -10.45 -8.77
N ILE A 8 20.70 -10.18 -8.74
CA ILE A 8 21.40 -9.76 -7.53
C ILE A 8 20.80 -8.45 -6.98
N HIS A 9 20.49 -7.48 -7.84
CA HIS A 9 19.82 -6.25 -7.43
C HIS A 9 18.46 -6.50 -6.76
N TRP A 10 17.62 -7.37 -7.32
CA TRP A 10 16.34 -7.73 -6.71
C TRP A 10 16.49 -8.52 -5.41
N PHE A 11 17.48 -9.40 -5.32
CA PHE A 11 17.80 -10.13 -4.09
C PHE A 11 18.31 -9.19 -2.99
N ILE A 12 19.17 -8.23 -3.33
CA ILE A 12 19.70 -7.25 -2.36
C ILE A 12 18.60 -6.29 -1.91
N ILE A 13 17.77 -5.76 -2.82
CA ILE A 13 16.69 -4.85 -2.44
C ILE A 13 15.57 -5.59 -1.72
N GLY A 14 15.07 -6.68 -2.29
CA GLY A 14 14.01 -7.48 -1.68
C GLY A 14 14.46 -8.05 -0.34
N GLY A 15 15.65 -8.65 -0.30
CA GLY A 15 16.27 -9.15 0.92
C GLY A 15 16.56 -8.04 1.93
N GLY A 16 17.00 -6.86 1.49
CA GLY A 16 17.25 -5.68 2.32
C GLY A 16 15.97 -5.10 2.92
N VAL A 17 14.88 -5.04 2.17
CA VAL A 17 13.56 -4.62 2.66
C VAL A 17 13.02 -5.64 3.65
N VAL A 18 13.06 -6.94 3.32
CA VAL A 18 12.65 -8.00 4.26
C VAL A 18 13.51 -7.97 5.52
N TYR A 19 14.82 -7.79 5.36
CA TYR A 19 15.76 -7.64 6.46
C TYR A 19 15.48 -6.38 7.28
N ALA A 20 15.11 -5.26 6.67
CA ALA A 20 14.75 -4.03 7.38
C ALA A 20 13.44 -4.22 8.16
N MET A 21 12.41 -4.79 7.51
CA MET A 21 11.14 -5.16 8.16
C MET A 21 11.35 -6.09 9.36
N TRP A 22 12.35 -6.96 9.24
CA TRP A 22 12.79 -7.90 10.27
C TRP A 22 13.63 -7.25 11.39
N SER A 23 14.66 -6.48 11.03
CA SER A 23 15.77 -6.06 11.91
C SER A 23 15.62 -4.66 12.49
N LEU A 24 14.94 -3.75 11.77
CA LEU A 24 14.76 -2.35 12.15
C LEU A 24 13.43 -2.11 12.88
N SER A 25 12.73 -3.17 13.28
CA SER A 25 11.60 -3.10 14.23
C SER A 25 12.00 -2.69 15.66
N VAL A 26 13.22 -2.17 15.83
CA VAL A 26 13.79 -1.73 17.10
C VAL A 26 14.24 -0.29 16.88
N SER A 27 13.36 0.69 17.14
CA SER A 27 13.76 2.10 17.19
C SER A 27 14.73 2.33 18.38
N LYS A 28 15.51 3.41 18.38
CA LYS A 28 16.31 3.77 19.58
C LYS A 28 15.45 3.89 20.85
N GLU A 29 14.17 4.22 20.70
CA GLU A 29 13.18 4.25 21.79
C GLU A 29 12.87 2.84 22.30
N SER A 30 12.83 1.82 21.44
CA SER A 30 12.55 0.43 21.83
C SER A 30 13.65 -0.23 22.69
N ALA A 31 14.91 0.24 22.58
CA ALA A 31 16.00 -0.18 23.47
C ALA A 31 15.84 0.37 24.90
N LEU A 32 15.25 1.56 25.03
CA LEU A 32 14.87 2.15 26.32
C LEU A 32 13.58 1.49 26.86
N LEU A 33 12.60 1.24 26.00
CA LEU A 33 11.32 0.58 26.35
C LEU A 33 11.49 -0.90 26.76
N LEU A 34 12.55 -1.56 26.30
CA LEU A 34 12.95 -2.91 26.75
C LEU A 34 13.13 -2.98 28.28
N LYS A 35 13.57 -1.87 28.89
CA LYS A 35 13.81 -1.78 30.33
C LYS A 35 12.55 -1.42 31.12
N ASP A 36 11.71 -0.55 30.57
CA ASP A 36 10.58 0.02 31.32
C ASP A 36 9.25 -0.72 31.10
N ARG A 37 8.98 -1.27 29.90
CA ARG A 37 7.70 -1.92 29.61
C ARG A 37 7.81 -3.14 28.67
N PRO A 38 8.19 -4.31 29.19
CA PRO A 38 8.46 -5.51 28.38
C PRO A 38 7.22 -6.16 27.74
N SER A 39 5.99 -5.86 28.21
CA SER A 39 4.74 -6.42 27.70
C SER A 39 4.30 -5.89 26.32
N PHE A 40 4.90 -4.79 25.86
CA PHE A 40 4.57 -4.16 24.58
C PHE A 40 5.37 -4.71 23.40
N LEU A 41 6.36 -5.55 23.71
CA LEU A 41 7.18 -6.26 22.75
C LEU A 41 6.54 -7.61 22.46
N LYS A 42 6.22 -7.86 21.18
CA LYS A 42 5.69 -9.17 20.77
C LYS A 42 6.81 -10.07 20.21
N PRO A 43 6.69 -11.40 20.38
CA PRO A 43 7.53 -12.34 19.67
C PRO A 43 7.41 -12.10 18.16
N SER A 44 8.53 -12.16 17.46
CA SER A 44 8.52 -12.08 16.01
C SER A 44 7.82 -13.30 15.41
N LEU A 45 6.89 -13.06 14.48
CA LEU A 45 6.17 -14.12 13.75
C LEU A 45 7.08 -15.03 12.92
N TYR A 46 8.31 -14.63 12.63
CA TYR A 46 9.25 -15.40 11.80
C TYR A 46 10.28 -16.23 12.59
N GLY A 47 9.97 -16.57 13.84
CA GLY A 47 10.61 -17.71 14.53
C GLY A 47 12.03 -17.50 15.09
N LEU A 48 12.52 -16.27 15.20
CA LEU A 48 13.80 -15.97 15.90
C LEU A 48 13.53 -15.10 17.13
N GLN A 49 14.37 -15.23 18.16
CA GLN A 49 14.23 -14.67 19.52
C GLN A 49 14.13 -13.13 19.61
N ARG A 50 14.13 -12.40 18.50
CA ARG A 50 14.12 -10.94 18.48
C ARG A 50 12.70 -10.42 18.74
N LYS A 51 12.56 -9.66 19.81
CA LYS A 51 11.32 -8.95 20.18
C LYS A 51 11.07 -7.79 19.21
N GLN A 52 9.84 -7.65 18.72
CA GLN A 52 9.47 -6.57 17.80
C GLN A 52 8.74 -5.45 18.54
N ASP A 53 9.09 -4.20 18.23
CA ASP A 53 8.30 -3.04 18.66
C ASP A 53 6.93 -3.07 17.97
N HIS A 54 5.89 -3.04 18.80
CA HIS A 54 4.50 -3.05 18.37
C HIS A 54 3.74 -1.77 18.74
N MET A 55 4.45 -0.77 19.29
CA MET A 55 3.94 0.55 19.67
C MET A 55 3.95 1.52 18.49
N GLN A 56 4.92 1.40 17.59
CA GLN A 56 5.00 2.24 16.41
C GLN A 56 3.91 1.84 15.40
N TYR A 57 2.90 2.70 15.25
CA TYR A 57 1.70 2.44 14.44
C TYR A 57 2.01 2.18 12.96
N GLY A 58 2.79 3.07 12.32
CA GLY A 58 3.08 2.97 10.89
C GLY A 58 3.83 1.70 10.51
N TRP A 59 4.74 1.24 11.35
CA TRP A 59 5.57 0.06 11.20
C TRP A 59 4.76 -1.21 11.38
N ARG A 60 3.90 -1.23 12.40
CA ARG A 60 2.93 -2.30 12.61
C ARG A 60 1.99 -2.42 11.41
N THR A 61 1.42 -1.31 10.96
CA THR A 61 0.50 -1.27 9.80
C THR A 61 1.21 -1.69 8.51
N THR A 62 2.43 -1.20 8.26
CA THR A 62 3.20 -1.58 7.06
C THR A 62 3.57 -3.06 7.07
N ARG A 63 3.95 -3.60 8.24
CA ARG A 63 4.26 -5.02 8.38
C ARG A 63 3.04 -5.89 8.13
N ASP A 64 1.92 -5.60 8.79
CA ASP A 64 0.66 -6.33 8.61
C ASP A 64 0.23 -6.28 7.13
N TYR A 65 0.33 -5.11 6.49
CA TYR A 65 0.07 -4.95 5.06
C TYR A 65 0.97 -5.85 4.19
N VAL A 66 2.28 -5.85 4.41
CA VAL A 66 3.22 -6.67 3.62
C VAL A 66 3.00 -8.15 3.85
N THR A 67 2.75 -8.58 5.08
CA THR A 67 2.50 -10.00 5.38
C THR A 67 1.22 -10.49 4.74
N ASP A 68 0.14 -9.72 4.86
CA ASP A 68 -1.18 -10.13 4.39
C ASP A 68 -1.27 -10.10 2.86
N ASN A 69 -0.50 -9.20 2.23
CA ASN A 69 -0.50 -8.99 0.78
C ASN A 69 0.76 -9.50 0.09
N LEU A 70 1.58 -10.30 0.77
CA LEU A 70 2.87 -10.75 0.23
C LEU A 70 2.72 -11.41 -1.14
N LYS A 71 1.66 -12.21 -1.32
CA LYS A 71 1.32 -12.84 -2.61
C LYS A 71 1.12 -11.80 -3.73
N TRP A 72 0.39 -10.72 -3.47
CA TRP A 72 0.18 -9.64 -4.44
C TRP A 72 1.48 -8.87 -4.68
N LEU A 73 2.22 -8.54 -3.63
CA LEU A 73 3.49 -7.82 -3.77
C LEU A 73 4.53 -8.61 -4.58
N LEU A 74 4.56 -9.94 -4.47
CA LEU A 74 5.46 -10.81 -5.22
C LEU A 74 4.98 -11.12 -6.64
N LEU A 75 3.67 -11.26 -6.84
CA LEU A 75 3.11 -11.54 -8.17
C LEU A 75 3.23 -10.34 -9.11
N HIS A 76 3.07 -9.11 -8.60
CA HIS A 76 3.12 -7.90 -9.42
C HIS A 76 4.38 -7.76 -10.30
N PRO A 77 5.62 -7.85 -9.76
CA PRO A 77 6.83 -7.74 -10.58
C PRO A 77 7.04 -8.91 -11.54
N ILE A 78 6.58 -10.12 -11.20
CA ILE A 78 6.69 -11.30 -12.06
C ILE A 78 5.75 -11.15 -13.25
N LEU A 79 4.46 -10.91 -12.98
CA LEU A 79 3.45 -10.75 -14.02
C LEU A 79 3.70 -9.49 -14.85
N GLY A 80 4.09 -8.38 -14.23
CA GLY A 80 4.40 -7.15 -14.96
C GLY A 80 5.57 -7.32 -15.93
N ARG A 81 6.60 -8.08 -15.54
CA ARG A 81 7.69 -8.45 -16.46
C ARG A 81 7.23 -9.40 -17.56
N ALA A 82 6.39 -10.37 -17.23
CA ALA A 82 5.83 -11.30 -18.22
C ALA A 82 4.99 -10.55 -19.27
N THR A 83 4.15 -9.61 -18.83
CA THR A 83 3.38 -8.73 -19.71
C THR A 83 4.30 -7.85 -20.54
N ALA A 84 5.30 -7.22 -19.93
CA ALA A 84 6.26 -6.37 -20.66
C ALA A 84 7.06 -7.16 -21.71
N TYR A 85 7.29 -8.45 -21.49
CA TYR A 85 7.98 -9.31 -22.45
C TYR A 85 7.06 -9.80 -23.58
N ALA A 86 5.85 -10.26 -23.24
CA ALA A 86 4.93 -10.87 -24.19
C ALA A 86 4.08 -9.85 -24.97
N ALA A 87 3.63 -8.78 -24.31
CA ALA A 87 2.75 -7.75 -24.86
C ALA A 87 3.05 -6.37 -24.23
N PRO A 88 4.13 -5.68 -24.66
CA PRO A 88 4.55 -4.41 -24.09
C PRO A 88 3.46 -3.33 -24.08
N SER A 89 2.60 -3.30 -25.11
CA SER A 89 1.49 -2.36 -25.23
C SER A 89 0.43 -2.52 -24.13
N LEU A 90 0.34 -3.69 -23.50
CA LEU A 90 -0.61 -3.97 -22.42
C LEU A 90 -0.07 -3.66 -21.02
N VAL A 91 1.20 -3.26 -20.88
CA VAL A 91 1.80 -2.95 -19.57
C VAL A 91 1.00 -1.90 -18.77
N PRO A 92 0.55 -0.77 -19.36
CA PRO A 92 -0.28 0.19 -18.64
C PRO A 92 -1.61 -0.41 -18.16
N VAL A 93 -2.26 -1.20 -19.02
CA VAL A 93 -3.52 -1.89 -18.70
C VAL A 93 -3.32 -2.90 -17.59
N PHE A 94 -2.21 -3.66 -17.64
CA PHE A 94 -1.84 -4.60 -16.59
C PHE A 94 -1.71 -3.91 -15.23
N HIS A 95 -1.00 -2.78 -15.13
CA HIS A 95 -0.83 -2.10 -13.85
C HIS A 95 -2.17 -1.65 -13.26
N SER A 96 -3.06 -1.09 -14.09
CA SER A 96 -4.40 -0.68 -13.66
C SER A 96 -5.24 -1.86 -13.21
N VAL A 97 -5.38 -2.90 -14.06
CA VAL A 97 -6.20 -4.09 -13.76
C VAL A 97 -5.67 -4.83 -12.53
N TYR A 98 -4.35 -4.99 -12.42
CA TYR A 98 -3.72 -5.64 -11.28
C TYR A 98 -4.01 -4.90 -9.98
N SER A 99 -3.87 -3.57 -9.99
CA SER A 99 -4.15 -2.73 -8.82
C SER A 99 -5.61 -2.81 -8.42
N LEU A 100 -6.55 -2.75 -9.37
CA LEU A 100 -7.98 -2.91 -9.08
C LEU A 100 -8.31 -4.31 -8.54
N LEU A 101 -7.70 -5.38 -9.06
CA LEU A 101 -7.89 -6.73 -8.54
C LEU A 101 -7.37 -6.88 -7.10
N MET A 102 -6.21 -6.27 -6.82
CA MET A 102 -5.65 -6.25 -5.47
C MET A 102 -6.59 -5.49 -4.51
N VAL A 103 -7.05 -4.29 -4.90
CA VAL A 103 -8.01 -3.50 -4.12
C VAL A 103 -9.32 -4.27 -3.88
N ALA A 104 -9.88 -4.90 -4.92
CA ALA A 104 -11.09 -5.74 -4.79
C ALA A 104 -10.89 -6.88 -3.79
N SER A 105 -9.73 -7.52 -3.80
CA SER A 105 -9.44 -8.68 -2.95
C SER A 105 -9.23 -8.33 -1.48
N VAL A 106 -8.84 -7.08 -1.18
CA VAL A 106 -8.51 -6.62 0.18
C VAL A 106 -9.62 -5.78 0.80
N LEU A 107 -10.33 -5.01 -0.03
CA LEU A 107 -11.42 -4.13 0.39
C LEU A 107 -12.76 -4.75 0.00
N SER A 108 -13.22 -4.45 -1.20
CA SER A 108 -14.41 -5.02 -1.82
C SER A 108 -14.53 -4.52 -3.27
N TRP A 109 -15.47 -5.09 -4.04
CA TRP A 109 -15.72 -4.65 -5.41
C TRP A 109 -16.40 -3.27 -5.47
N GLU A 110 -17.20 -2.93 -4.47
CA GLU A 110 -17.85 -1.61 -4.35
C GLU A 110 -16.80 -0.50 -4.25
N VAL A 111 -15.71 -0.73 -3.52
CA VAL A 111 -14.61 0.23 -3.42
C VAL A 111 -13.88 0.39 -4.77
N VAL A 112 -13.71 -0.69 -5.52
CA VAL A 112 -13.16 -0.63 -6.89
C VAL A 112 -14.02 0.23 -7.81
N VAL A 113 -15.34 0.08 -7.74
CA VAL A 113 -16.26 0.90 -8.54
C VAL A 113 -16.11 2.39 -8.20
N LEU A 114 -15.95 2.74 -6.93
CA LEU A 114 -15.70 4.12 -6.51
C LEU A 114 -14.38 4.66 -7.08
N PHE A 115 -13.30 3.87 -7.05
CA PHE A 115 -12.02 4.27 -7.67
C PHE A 115 -12.15 4.52 -9.17
N VAL A 116 -12.82 3.62 -9.90
CA VAL A 116 -13.04 3.77 -11.34
C VAL A 116 -13.90 5.00 -11.64
N PHE A 117 -14.94 5.23 -10.84
CA PHE A 117 -15.81 6.39 -10.98
C PHE A 117 -15.06 7.71 -10.77
N GLU A 118 -14.26 7.82 -9.70
CA GLU A 118 -13.44 9.00 -9.41
C GLU A 118 -12.44 9.29 -10.55
N HIS A 119 -11.73 8.27 -11.03
CA HIS A 119 -10.82 8.42 -12.18
C HIS A 119 -11.57 8.83 -13.44
N THR A 120 -12.77 8.30 -13.68
CA THR A 120 -13.60 8.66 -14.84
C THR A 120 -14.00 10.14 -14.79
N ILE A 121 -14.33 10.67 -13.62
CA ILE A 121 -14.58 12.11 -13.44
C ILE A 121 -13.34 12.92 -13.81
N PHE A 122 -12.16 12.55 -13.33
CA PHE A 122 -10.91 13.26 -13.66
C PHE A 122 -10.59 13.19 -15.16
N TYR A 123 -10.79 12.03 -15.80
CA TYR A 123 -10.61 11.90 -17.24
C TYR A 123 -11.62 12.74 -18.03
N ALA A 124 -12.89 12.77 -17.62
CA ALA A 124 -13.91 13.60 -18.25
C ALA A 124 -13.57 15.10 -18.12
N LEU A 125 -13.15 15.55 -16.94
CA LEU A 125 -12.70 16.94 -16.72
C LEU A 125 -11.49 17.29 -17.56
N THR A 126 -10.53 16.37 -17.67
CA THR A 126 -9.35 16.55 -18.52
C THR A 126 -9.73 16.63 -19.99
N ALA A 127 -10.68 15.81 -20.45
CA ALA A 127 -11.18 15.84 -21.82
C ALA A 127 -11.90 17.14 -22.19
N LEU A 128 -12.54 17.81 -21.22
CA LEU A 128 -13.14 19.14 -21.39
C LEU A 128 -12.10 20.26 -21.58
N ARG A 129 -10.81 19.98 -21.34
CA ARG A 129 -9.67 20.91 -21.51
C ARG A 129 -9.87 22.27 -20.83
N SER A 130 -10.63 22.31 -19.73
CA SER A 130 -10.90 23.52 -18.95
C SER A 130 -10.22 23.44 -17.58
N PRO A 131 -9.07 24.10 -17.38
CA PRO A 131 -8.38 24.11 -16.10
C PRO A 131 -9.26 24.64 -14.97
N ALA A 132 -10.09 25.64 -15.26
CA ALA A 132 -11.01 26.22 -14.28
C ALA A 132 -12.00 25.19 -13.74
N LEU A 133 -12.59 24.35 -14.61
CA LEU A 133 -13.50 23.28 -14.18
C LEU A 133 -12.77 22.22 -13.36
N SER A 134 -11.55 21.83 -13.76
CA SER A 134 -10.73 20.92 -12.96
C SER A 134 -10.47 21.45 -11.55
N TYR A 135 -10.07 22.72 -11.42
CA TYR A 135 -9.84 23.33 -10.11
C TYR A 135 -11.10 23.41 -9.25
N VAL A 136 -12.25 23.76 -9.85
CA VAL A 136 -13.53 23.81 -9.13
C VAL A 136 -13.92 22.43 -8.61
N VAL A 137 -13.82 21.38 -9.43
CA VAL A 137 -14.19 20.03 -8.98
C VAL A 137 -13.20 19.50 -7.94
N THR A 138 -11.89 19.70 -8.12
CA THR A 138 -10.90 19.33 -7.10
C THR A 138 -11.15 20.06 -5.78
N LEU A 139 -11.52 21.35 -5.83
CA LEU A 139 -11.88 22.11 -4.63
C LEU A 139 -13.14 21.55 -3.96
N LEU A 140 -14.17 21.21 -4.74
CA LEU A 140 -15.40 20.59 -4.23
C LEU A 140 -15.11 19.24 -3.56
N MET A 141 -14.29 18.38 -4.18
CA MET A 141 -13.85 17.10 -3.59
C MET A 141 -13.06 17.31 -2.29
N LEU A 142 -12.16 18.29 -2.25
CA LEU A 142 -11.39 18.63 -1.05
C LEU A 142 -12.28 19.15 0.08
N VAL A 143 -13.23 20.04 -0.26
CA VAL A 143 -14.21 20.60 0.68
C VAL A 143 -15.14 19.50 1.18
N GLN A 144 -15.62 18.61 0.31
CA GLN A 144 -16.38 17.42 0.69
C GLN A 144 -15.58 16.57 1.70
N ASN A 145 -14.32 16.26 1.42
CA ASN A 145 -13.49 15.46 2.32
C ASN A 145 -13.33 16.14 3.70
N ARG A 146 -13.13 17.47 3.73
CA ARG A 146 -13.04 18.25 4.99
C ARG A 146 -14.37 18.38 5.74
N LEU A 147 -15.47 18.62 5.04
CA LEU A 147 -16.79 18.85 5.65
C LEU A 147 -17.40 17.56 6.16
N PHE A 148 -17.28 16.48 5.38
CA PHE A 148 -17.85 15.22 5.80
C PHE A 148 -17.10 14.65 6.99
N LYS A 149 -15.79 14.97 7.17
CA LYS A 149 -14.95 14.65 8.35
C LYS A 149 -15.19 13.24 8.92
N ARG A 150 -15.73 12.37 8.08
CA ARG A 150 -15.97 10.98 8.33
C ARG A 150 -14.61 10.48 8.02
N ASP A 151 -13.89 10.22 9.09
CA ASP A 151 -12.53 9.78 9.08
C ASP A 151 -12.57 8.41 8.39
N ASN A 152 -12.69 8.40 7.06
CA ASN A 152 -13.06 7.23 6.27
C ASN A 152 -11.98 6.18 6.47
N PHE A 153 -10.74 6.64 6.58
CA PHE A 153 -9.61 5.89 7.08
C PHE A 153 -9.84 5.26 8.45
N ASN A 154 -10.38 6.00 9.42
CA ASN A 154 -10.70 5.50 10.76
C ASN A 154 -11.94 4.57 10.77
N TYR A 155 -12.90 4.78 9.86
CA TYR A 155 -14.03 3.88 9.62
C TYR A 155 -13.56 2.55 9.03
N PHE A 156 -12.72 2.59 7.99
CA PHE A 156 -12.08 1.42 7.40
C PHE A 156 -11.14 0.74 8.40
N PHE A 157 -10.37 1.49 9.18
CA PHE A 157 -9.51 0.97 10.23
C PHE A 157 -10.29 0.28 11.36
N ARG A 158 -11.43 0.85 11.80
CA ARG A 158 -12.26 0.27 12.87
C ARG A 158 -13.04 -0.96 12.40
N ASN A 159 -13.48 -0.99 11.14
CA ASN A 159 -14.41 -2.01 10.65
C ASN A 159 -13.76 -3.08 9.77
N TYR A 160 -12.59 -2.81 9.17
CA TYR A 160 -11.95 -3.67 8.15
C TYR A 160 -10.44 -3.88 8.38
N GLU A 161 -9.94 -3.56 9.59
CA GLU A 161 -8.56 -3.80 10.04
C GLU A 161 -7.46 -2.90 9.42
N ARG A 162 -6.22 -3.08 9.88
CA ARG A 162 -5.05 -2.24 9.51
C ARG A 162 -4.67 -2.33 8.03
N THR A 163 -4.86 -3.50 7.44
CA THR A 163 -4.49 -3.77 6.05
C THR A 163 -5.38 -2.99 5.09
N CYS A 164 -6.68 -2.91 5.40
CA CYS A 164 -7.65 -2.06 4.71
C CYS A 164 -7.25 -0.58 4.75
N TYR A 165 -6.93 -0.06 5.95
CA TYR A 165 -6.42 1.32 6.10
C TYR A 165 -5.23 1.62 5.19
N MET A 166 -4.24 0.71 5.14
CA MET A 166 -3.04 0.92 4.32
C MET A 166 -3.35 0.90 2.82
N VAL A 167 -4.24 0.02 2.35
CA VAL A 167 -4.64 -0.04 0.94
C VAL A 167 -5.38 1.22 0.54
N THR A 168 -6.32 1.69 1.36
CA THR A 168 -7.01 2.96 1.17
C THR A 168 -5.99 4.11 1.17
N PHE A 169 -5.01 4.12 2.08
CA PHE A 169 -4.02 5.19 2.17
C PHE A 169 -3.17 5.26 0.90
N VAL A 170 -2.65 4.12 0.45
CA VAL A 170 -1.86 4.02 -0.78
C VAL A 170 -2.68 4.42 -2.01
N ALA A 171 -3.97 4.09 -2.05
CA ALA A 171 -4.81 4.35 -3.21
C ALA A 171 -5.35 5.79 -3.28
N PHE A 172 -5.50 6.49 -2.14
CA PHE A 172 -5.99 7.88 -2.09
C PHE A 172 -4.91 8.95 -1.93
N HIS A 173 -3.67 8.58 -1.57
CA HIS A 173 -2.55 9.52 -1.37
C HIS A 173 -1.40 9.31 -2.35
N TRP A 174 -1.71 8.81 -3.54
CA TRP A 174 -0.78 8.74 -4.66
C TRP A 174 -0.89 9.99 -5.54
#